data_AF-A0A5B0E1J9-F1
#
_entry.id   AF-A0A5B0E1J9-F1
#
_cell.length_a   1.000
_cell.length_b   1.000
_cell.length_c   1.000
_cell.angle_alpha   90.00
_cell.angle_beta   90.00
_cell.angle_gamma   90.00
#
_symmetry.space_group_name_H-M   'P 1'
#
loop_
_entity.id
_entity.type
_entity.pdbx_description
1 polymer ?
#
loop_
_entity_poly.entity_id
_entity_poly.type
_entity_poly.pdbx_seq_one_letter_code
_entity_poly.pdbx_strand_id
1 'polypeptide(L)'
;MNVRWLTGIISMVLLGASILGGYFFWFYEEPRAIGPLAQEMIEQFEPSTRDQEFNAVVDAYITPEMRIAERQKIFNANGFDCFIRPAGVVGSEVLACRRPIEGRRHCDRLIYYAYQTSSGEVIESLAVGSSVKARDRAFGRCPYNPFPDNEEMVRFPHNG
;
A
#
# COMPACT_ATOMS: atom_id res chain seq x y z
N MET A 1 -53.37 -3.19 -21.44
CA MET A 1 -52.21 -2.82 -20.60
C MET A 1 -51.13 -2.24 -21.50
N ASN A 2 -50.80 -0.97 -21.33
CA ASN A 2 -49.97 -0.21 -22.27
C ASN A 2 -48.48 -0.53 -22.11
N VAL A 3 -47.89 -1.15 -23.13
CA VAL A 3 -46.47 -1.54 -23.25
C VAL A 3 -45.50 -0.37 -23.01
N ARG A 4 -45.94 0.88 -23.24
CA ARG A 4 -45.14 2.11 -23.04
C ARG A 4 -44.80 2.41 -21.58
N TRP A 5 -45.52 1.84 -20.61
CA TRP A 5 -45.29 2.10 -19.18
C TRP A 5 -44.21 1.18 -18.59
N LEU A 6 -44.10 -0.05 -19.08
CA LEU A 6 -43.08 -1.03 -18.70
C LEU A 6 -41.67 -0.63 -19.17
N THR A 7 -41.55 -0.04 -20.35
CA THR A 7 -40.25 0.44 -20.88
C THR A 7 -39.64 1.58 -20.07
N GLY A 8 -40.47 2.47 -19.50
CA GLY A 8 -39.96 3.59 -18.68
C GLY A 8 -39.36 3.15 -17.35
N ILE A 9 -39.92 2.12 -16.73
CA ILE A 9 -39.46 1.59 -15.44
C ILE A 9 -38.15 0.80 -15.62
N ILE A 10 -38.04 0.00 -16.70
CA ILE A 10 -36.82 -0.78 -17.00
C ILE A 10 -35.63 0.15 -17.28
N SER A 11 -35.84 1.25 -18.01
CA SER A 11 -34.78 2.24 -18.26
C SER A 11 -34.31 2.96 -16.98
N MET A 12 -35.20 3.26 -16.03
CA MET A 12 -34.80 3.84 -14.74
C MET A 12 -34.02 2.86 -13.86
N VAL A 13 -34.40 1.57 -13.83
CA VAL A 13 -33.69 0.55 -13.04
C VAL A 13 -32.28 0.31 -13.60
N LEU A 14 -32.12 0.27 -14.93
CA LEU A 14 -30.80 0.14 -15.56
C LEU A 14 -29.90 1.35 -15.32
N LEU A 15 -30.44 2.57 -15.36
CA LEU A 15 -29.69 3.79 -15.02
C LEU A 15 -29.28 3.81 -13.54
N GLY A 16 -30.15 3.41 -12.63
CA GLY A 16 -29.86 3.31 -11.19
C GLY A 16 -28.75 2.30 -10.88
N ALA A 17 -28.79 1.11 -11.50
CA ALA A 17 -27.75 0.09 -11.36
C ALA A 17 -26.40 0.53 -11.96
N SER A 18 -26.41 1.30 -13.05
CA SER A 18 -25.19 1.83 -13.68
C SER A 18 -24.51 2.91 -12.83
N ILE A 19 -25.30 3.77 -12.18
CA ILE A 19 -24.78 4.81 -11.28
C ILE A 19 -24.23 4.18 -10.00
N LEU A 20 -24.96 3.22 -9.40
CA LEU A 20 -24.51 2.54 -8.18
C LEU A 20 -23.32 1.60 -8.44
N GLY A 21 -23.34 0.83 -9.53
CA GLY A 21 -22.23 -0.03 -9.94
C GLY A 21 -21.01 0.77 -10.38
N GLY A 22 -21.22 1.87 -11.12
CA GLY A 22 -20.18 2.82 -11.46
C GLY A 22 -19.58 3.47 -10.22
N TYR A 23 -20.38 3.88 -9.24
CA TYR A 23 -19.93 4.44 -7.98
C TYR A 23 -19.14 3.44 -7.14
N PHE A 24 -19.62 2.20 -6.97
CA PHE A 24 -18.86 1.17 -6.26
C PHE A 24 -17.53 0.86 -6.96
N PHE A 25 -17.53 0.68 -8.28
CA PHE A 25 -16.30 0.50 -9.04
C PHE A 25 -15.36 1.70 -8.93
N TRP A 26 -15.90 2.92 -8.91
CA TRP A 26 -15.13 4.15 -8.76
C TRP A 26 -14.80 4.54 -7.33
N PHE A 27 -15.27 3.88 -6.27
CA PHE A 27 -15.04 4.33 -4.90
C PHE A 27 -14.64 3.23 -3.91
N TYR A 28 -14.71 1.96 -4.30
CA TYR A 28 -14.34 0.87 -3.42
C TYR A 28 -12.81 0.77 -3.25
N GLU A 29 -12.37 0.90 -2.01
CA GLU A 29 -11.04 0.49 -1.55
C GLU A 29 -11.25 -0.82 -0.78
N GLU A 30 -10.51 -1.87 -1.10
CA GLU A 30 -10.59 -3.13 -0.35
C GLU A 30 -10.13 -2.89 1.09
N PRO A 31 -10.98 -3.24 2.10
CA PRO A 31 -10.59 -3.11 3.50
C PRO A 31 -9.34 -3.95 3.79
N ARG A 32 -8.34 -3.33 4.39
CA ARG A 32 -7.08 -3.98 4.76
C ARG A 32 -7.08 -4.35 6.23
N ALA A 33 -6.30 -5.38 6.58
CA ALA A 33 -6.08 -5.71 7.98
C ALA A 33 -5.48 -4.49 8.73
N ILE A 34 -6.09 -4.14 9.86
CA ILE A 34 -5.63 -3.08 10.75
C ILE A 34 -5.03 -3.75 11.98
N GLY A 35 -3.72 -3.98 11.95
CA GLY A 35 -2.96 -4.41 13.12
C GLY A 35 -2.34 -3.20 13.85
N PRO A 36 -1.73 -3.42 15.02
CA PRO A 36 -1.24 -2.34 15.88
C PRO A 36 -0.13 -1.51 15.20
N LEU A 37 0.82 -2.15 14.52
CA LEU A 37 1.86 -1.46 13.75
C LEU A 37 1.25 -0.60 12.64
N ALA A 38 0.30 -1.16 11.89
CA ALA A 38 -0.39 -0.47 10.82
C ALA A 38 -1.19 0.74 11.30
N GLN A 39 -1.82 0.62 12.47
CA GLN A 39 -2.59 1.68 13.09
C GLN A 39 -1.67 2.81 13.54
N GLU A 40 -0.60 2.50 14.26
CA GLU A 40 0.33 3.51 14.78
C GLU A 40 1.01 4.31 13.66
N MET A 41 1.44 3.65 12.58
CA MET A 41 1.98 4.34 11.41
C MET A 41 0.95 5.25 10.73
N ILE A 42 -0.33 4.85 10.68
CA ILE A 42 -1.40 5.70 10.12
C ILE A 42 -1.69 6.89 11.01
N GLU A 43 -1.75 6.69 12.33
CA GLU A 43 -2.04 7.75 13.30
C GLU A 43 -0.95 8.82 13.31
N GLN A 44 0.31 8.42 13.11
CA GLN A 44 1.44 9.33 13.03
C GLN A 44 1.63 9.96 11.65
N PHE A 45 0.95 9.45 10.61
CA PHE A 45 1.14 9.92 9.24
C PHE A 45 0.61 11.34 9.02
N GLU A 46 1.48 12.23 8.59
CA GLU A 46 1.18 13.63 8.27
C GLU A 46 1.30 13.87 6.75
N PRO A 47 0.18 14.08 6.02
CA PRO A 47 0.19 14.24 4.56
C PRO A 47 1.04 15.40 4.04
N SER A 48 1.31 16.42 4.87
CA SER A 48 2.16 17.55 4.51
C SER A 48 3.66 17.25 4.60
N THR A 49 4.05 16.15 5.26
CA THR A 49 5.43 15.72 5.41
C THR A 49 5.80 14.75 4.30
N ARG A 50 6.69 15.19 3.42
CA ARG A 50 7.24 14.30 2.39
C ARG A 50 8.23 13.33 3.04
N ASP A 51 8.11 12.04 2.68
CA ASP A 51 9.05 10.98 3.06
C ASP A 51 9.24 10.85 4.58
N GLN A 52 8.13 10.96 5.33
CA GLN A 52 8.11 10.85 6.79
C GLN A 52 8.66 9.49 7.24
N GLU A 53 9.64 9.48 8.14
CA GLU A 53 10.23 8.25 8.66
C GLU A 53 9.39 7.63 9.79
N PHE A 54 9.32 6.29 9.79
CA PHE A 54 8.59 5.49 10.78
C PHE A 54 9.47 4.43 11.44
N ASN A 55 10.81 4.55 11.34
CA ASN A 55 11.74 3.54 11.86
C ASN A 55 11.51 3.25 13.34
N ALA A 56 11.36 4.29 14.17
CA ALA A 56 11.09 4.13 15.59
C ALA A 56 9.77 3.41 15.90
N VAL A 57 8.73 3.64 15.07
CA VAL A 57 7.46 2.91 15.19
C VAL A 57 7.68 1.44 14.86
N VAL A 58 8.37 1.14 13.76
CA VAL A 58 8.65 -0.24 13.35
C VAL A 58 9.51 -0.98 14.38
N ASP A 59 10.53 -0.32 14.95
CA ASP A 59 11.44 -0.89 15.94
C ASP A 59 10.74 -1.29 17.25
N ALA A 60 9.56 -0.72 17.53
CA ALA A 60 8.72 -1.14 18.66
C ALA A 60 8.07 -2.53 18.44
N TYR A 61 7.94 -2.99 17.19
CA TYR A 61 7.30 -4.25 16.83
C TYR A 61 8.26 -5.29 16.25
N ILE A 62 9.43 -4.85 15.76
CA ILE A 62 10.40 -5.68 15.07
C ILE A 62 11.75 -5.54 15.76
N THR A 63 12.34 -6.66 16.19
CA THR A 63 13.70 -6.64 16.74
C THR A 63 14.74 -6.71 15.63
N PRO A 64 15.93 -6.13 15.83
CA PRO A 64 17.00 -6.13 14.82
C PRO A 64 17.41 -7.54 14.35
N GLU A 65 17.29 -8.54 15.22
CA GLU A 65 17.70 -9.92 14.97
C GLU A 65 16.67 -10.73 14.16
N MET A 66 15.43 -10.21 14.01
CA MET A 66 14.40 -10.90 13.24
C MET A 66 14.79 -11.01 11.77
N ARG A 67 14.65 -12.21 11.21
CA ARG A 67 14.86 -12.46 9.78
C ARG A 67 13.77 -11.85 8.94
N ILE A 68 14.07 -11.54 7.69
CA ILE A 68 13.09 -10.87 6.80
C ILE A 68 11.80 -11.68 6.60
N ALA A 69 11.86 -13.02 6.66
CA ALA A 69 10.66 -13.85 6.58
C ALA A 69 9.72 -13.68 7.79
N GLU A 70 10.27 -13.39 8.98
CA GLU A 70 9.48 -13.12 10.19
C GLU A 70 8.91 -11.70 10.14
N ARG A 71 9.74 -10.73 9.74
CA ARG A 71 9.30 -9.35 9.48
C ARG A 71 8.16 -9.30 8.48
N GLN A 72 8.25 -10.07 7.39
CA GLN A 72 7.19 -10.17 6.38
C GLN A 72 5.85 -10.63 6.98
N LYS A 73 5.86 -11.61 7.89
CA LYS A 73 4.64 -12.09 8.55
C LYS A 73 3.99 -10.98 9.38
N ILE A 74 4.80 -10.20 10.11
CA ILE A 74 4.31 -9.06 10.89
C ILE A 74 3.64 -8.04 9.97
N PHE A 75 4.30 -7.63 8.88
CA PHE A 75 3.74 -6.66 7.95
C PHE A 75 2.48 -7.18 7.22
N ASN A 76 2.46 -8.44 6.78
CA ASN A 76 1.28 -9.06 6.17
C ASN A 76 0.09 -9.07 7.14
N ALA A 77 0.32 -9.38 8.43
CA ALA A 77 -0.72 -9.32 9.47
C ALA A 77 -1.26 -7.90 9.71
N ASN A 78 -0.50 -6.88 9.31
CA ASN A 78 -0.85 -5.46 9.37
C ASN A 78 -1.37 -4.93 8.02
N GLY A 79 -1.75 -5.80 7.08
CA GLY A 79 -2.39 -5.42 5.83
C GLY A 79 -1.45 -4.81 4.77
N PHE A 80 -0.15 -5.00 4.93
CA PHE A 80 0.84 -4.65 3.91
C PHE A 80 0.93 -5.76 2.87
N ASP A 81 1.07 -5.34 1.61
CA ASP A 81 1.45 -6.23 0.51
C ASP A 81 2.98 -6.32 0.49
N CYS A 82 3.50 -7.51 0.76
CA CYS A 82 4.93 -7.75 0.86
C CYS A 82 5.42 -8.83 -0.09
N PHE A 83 6.68 -8.72 -0.49
CA PHE A 83 7.39 -9.78 -1.20
C PHE A 83 8.85 -9.84 -0.73
N ILE A 84 9.43 -11.02 -0.91
CA ILE A 84 10.87 -11.26 -0.72
C ILE A 84 11.45 -11.60 -2.09
N ARG A 85 12.60 -11.02 -2.42
CA ARG A 85 13.35 -11.34 -3.64
C ARG A 85 14.84 -11.48 -3.34
N PRO A 86 15.58 -12.24 -4.16
CA PRO A 86 17.03 -12.17 -4.17
C PRO A 86 17.51 -10.74 -4.39
N ALA A 87 18.53 -10.34 -3.65
CA ALA A 87 19.24 -9.09 -3.89
C ALA A 87 20.29 -9.27 -4.99
N GLY A 88 20.99 -8.18 -5.36
CA GLY A 88 22.08 -8.24 -6.34
C GLY A 88 23.31 -9.03 -5.88
N VAL A 89 23.41 -9.35 -4.59
CA VAL A 89 24.50 -10.11 -3.98
C VAL A 89 24.03 -11.54 -3.69
N VAL A 90 24.87 -12.53 -4.01
CA VAL A 90 24.54 -13.95 -3.88
C VAL A 90 24.19 -14.31 -2.44
N GLY A 91 23.01 -14.93 -2.27
CA GLY A 91 22.50 -15.36 -0.97
C GLY A 91 21.88 -14.24 -0.13
N SER A 92 21.98 -12.98 -0.56
CA SER A 92 21.28 -11.87 0.07
C SER A 92 19.86 -11.73 -0.46
N GLU A 93 18.98 -11.18 0.37
CA GLU A 93 17.55 -11.02 0.08
C GLU A 93 17.07 -9.64 0.47
N VAL A 94 16.01 -9.18 -0.20
CA VAL A 94 15.32 -7.93 0.09
C VAL A 94 13.86 -8.24 0.40
N LEU A 95 13.38 -7.65 1.49
CA LEU A 95 11.97 -7.52 1.79
C LEU A 95 11.52 -6.11 1.42
N ALA A 96 10.44 -6.02 0.65
CA ALA A 96 9.73 -4.77 0.44
C ALA A 96 8.24 -4.97 0.70
N CYS A 97 7.67 -4.06 1.47
CA CYS A 97 6.28 -4.05 1.90
C CYS A 97 5.67 -2.70 1.58
N ARG A 98 4.42 -2.70 1.11
CA ARG A 98 3.68 -1.47 0.83
C ARG A 98 2.24 -1.57 1.30
N ARG A 99 1.70 -0.46 1.76
CA ARG A 99 0.29 -0.36 2.15
C ARG A 99 -0.23 1.03 1.79
N PRO A 100 -1.34 1.16 1.06
CA PRO A 100 -2.00 2.44 0.92
C PRO A 100 -2.74 2.79 2.21
N ILE A 101 -2.88 4.08 2.51
CA ILE A 101 -3.71 4.55 3.62
C ILE A 101 -5.16 4.65 3.14
N GLU A 102 -6.05 3.94 3.81
CA GLU A 102 -7.48 3.88 3.47
C GLU A 102 -8.15 5.26 3.60
N GLY A 103 -9.13 5.52 2.75
CA GLY A 103 -9.84 6.81 2.70
C GLY A 103 -9.02 7.94 2.06
N ARG A 104 -7.77 7.66 1.63
CA ARG A 104 -6.89 8.61 0.93
C ARG A 104 -6.83 8.37 -0.58
N ARG A 105 -7.70 7.52 -1.15
CA ARG A 105 -7.73 7.19 -2.59
C ARG A 105 -6.39 6.61 -3.07
N HIS A 106 -5.74 5.87 -2.18
CA HIS A 106 -4.41 5.27 -2.33
C HIS A 106 -3.28 6.24 -2.73
N CYS A 107 -3.48 7.53 -2.47
CA CYS A 107 -2.48 8.57 -2.75
C CYS A 107 -1.41 8.66 -1.68
N ASP A 108 -1.75 8.27 -0.45
CA ASP A 108 -0.81 8.19 0.64
C ASP A 108 -0.48 6.72 0.91
N ARG A 109 0.79 6.43 1.16
CA ARG A 109 1.30 5.06 1.26
C ARG A 109 2.35 4.95 2.35
N LEU A 110 2.31 3.83 3.05
CA LEU A 110 3.35 3.37 3.95
C LEU A 110 4.20 2.34 3.23
N ILE A 111 5.51 2.46 3.38
CA ILE A 111 6.51 1.63 2.70
C ILE A 111 7.49 1.13 3.76
N TYR A 112 7.85 -0.14 3.68
CA TYR A 112 8.94 -0.71 4.46
C TYR A 112 9.89 -1.48 3.55
N TYR A 113 11.17 -1.34 3.82
CA TYR A 113 12.27 -2.03 3.15
C TYR A 113 13.19 -2.65 4.20
N ALA A 114 13.72 -3.84 3.90
CA ALA A 114 14.82 -4.43 4.65
C ALA A 114 15.73 -5.25 3.73
N TYR A 115 17.04 -5.18 3.96
CA TYR A 115 18.05 -5.98 3.27
C TYR A 115 18.69 -6.97 4.24
N GLN A 116 18.66 -8.25 3.88
CA GLN A 116 19.30 -9.33 4.60
C GLN A 116 20.49 -9.86 3.82
N THR A 117 21.63 -10.00 4.48
CA THR A 117 22.83 -10.61 3.91
C THR A 117 22.67 -12.13 3.80
N SER A 118 23.62 -12.78 3.12
CA SER A 118 23.72 -14.24 3.09
C SER A 118 24.01 -14.90 4.43
N SER A 119 24.53 -14.16 5.42
CA SER A 119 24.65 -14.64 6.80
C SER A 119 23.33 -14.61 7.58
N GLY A 120 22.27 -14.05 7.00
CA GLY A 120 20.97 -13.89 7.63
C GLY A 120 20.84 -12.64 8.51
N GLU A 121 21.84 -11.76 8.49
CA GLU A 121 21.84 -10.48 9.22
C GLU A 121 21.09 -9.42 8.42
N VAL A 122 20.21 -8.67 9.08
CA VAL A 122 19.55 -7.50 8.47
C VAL A 122 20.39 -6.26 8.77
N ILE A 123 21.08 -5.73 7.76
CA ILE A 123 22.02 -4.62 7.92
C ILE A 123 21.42 -3.26 7.53
N GLU A 124 20.27 -3.26 6.86
CA GLU A 124 19.57 -2.05 6.46
C GLU A 124 18.07 -2.28 6.53
N SER A 125 17.34 -1.34 7.13
CA SER A 125 15.89 -1.28 7.04
C SER A 125 15.41 0.17 7.11
N LEU A 126 14.32 0.46 6.41
CA LEU A 126 13.75 1.79 6.34
C LEU A 126 12.24 1.72 6.18
N ALA A 127 11.54 2.45 7.04
CA ALA A 127 10.10 2.65 7.01
C ALA A 127 9.78 4.11 6.69
N VAL A 128 9.01 4.36 5.63
CA VAL A 128 8.65 5.71 5.19
C VAL A 128 7.19 5.82 4.78
N GLY A 129 6.62 7.00 5.01
CA GLY A 129 5.34 7.42 4.43
C GLY A 129 5.58 8.32 3.24
N SER A 130 4.84 8.10 2.17
CA SER A 130 4.94 8.89 0.94
C SER A 130 3.57 9.34 0.47
N SER A 131 3.49 10.57 -0.04
CA SER A 131 2.30 11.12 -0.67
C SER A 131 2.53 11.34 -2.17
N VAL A 132 1.59 10.91 -3.00
CA VAL A 132 1.64 11.08 -4.45
C VAL A 132 1.32 12.54 -4.82
N LYS A 133 2.20 13.12 -5.65
CA LYS A 133 2.07 14.50 -6.13
C LYS A 133 0.76 14.68 -6.89
N ALA A 134 0.17 15.88 -6.80
CA ALA A 134 -1.12 16.20 -7.40
C ALA A 134 -1.19 15.90 -8.91
N ARG A 135 -0.10 16.11 -9.65
CA ARG A 135 -0.02 15.84 -11.09
C ARG A 135 -0.09 14.36 -11.47
N ASP A 136 0.27 13.47 -10.54
CA ASP A 136 0.32 12.02 -10.77
C ASP A 136 -1.02 11.35 -10.38
N ARG A 137 -2.02 12.16 -9.99
CA ARG A 137 -3.36 11.72 -9.63
C ARG A 137 -4.23 11.62 -10.88
N ALA A 138 -4.65 10.41 -11.24
CA ALA A 138 -5.63 10.20 -12.30
C ALA A 138 -7.04 10.43 -11.73
N PHE A 139 -7.75 11.47 -12.21
CA PHE A 139 -9.11 11.81 -11.77
C PHE A 139 -9.26 11.93 -10.23
N GLY A 140 -8.22 12.46 -9.56
CA GLY A 140 -8.22 12.59 -8.10
C GLY A 140 -8.04 11.27 -7.34
N ARG A 141 -7.46 10.24 -7.99
CA ARG A 141 -7.06 8.95 -7.43
C ARG A 141 -5.63 8.63 -7.76
N CYS A 142 -5.03 7.72 -7.01
CA CYS A 142 -3.70 7.23 -7.28
C CYS A 142 -3.75 5.72 -7.59
N PRO A 143 -3.22 5.26 -8.74
CA PRO A 143 -3.18 3.84 -9.04
C PRO A 143 -2.30 3.14 -8.02
N TYR A 144 -2.83 2.10 -7.38
CA TYR A 144 -2.07 1.29 -6.45
C TYR A 144 -1.57 0.03 -7.15
N ASN A 145 -0.27 -0.02 -7.41
CA ASN A 145 0.45 -1.24 -7.72
C ASN A 145 1.42 -1.50 -6.55
N PRO A 146 1.22 -2.56 -5.75
CA PRO A 146 2.14 -2.87 -4.65
C PRO A 146 3.54 -3.20 -5.18
N PHE A 147 3.65 -3.73 -6.39
CA PHE A 147 4.89 -4.23 -6.97
C PHE A 147 5.08 -3.70 -8.41
N PRO A 148 5.43 -2.41 -8.60
CA PRO A 148 5.82 -1.89 -9.91
C PRO A 148 7.11 -2.55 -10.39
N ASP A 149 7.35 -2.58 -11.70
CA ASP A 149 8.47 -3.33 -12.28
C ASP A 149 9.82 -3.10 -11.58
N ASN A 150 10.63 -4.16 -11.61
CA ASN A 150 11.70 -4.55 -10.69
C ASN A 150 12.75 -3.48 -10.35
N GLU A 151 12.92 -2.47 -11.20
CA GLU A 151 13.91 -1.39 -11.07
C GLU A 151 13.41 -0.22 -10.23
N GLU A 152 12.11 0.01 -10.19
CA GLU A 152 11.53 1.13 -9.45
C GLU A 152 11.51 0.82 -7.94
N MET A 153 11.32 -0.44 -7.57
CA MET A 153 11.26 -0.87 -6.16
C MET A 153 12.58 -0.73 -5.38
N VAL A 154 13.74 -0.74 -6.06
CA VAL A 154 15.07 -0.59 -5.42
C VAL A 154 15.44 0.89 -5.21
N ARG A 155 14.82 1.81 -5.97
CA ARG A 155 15.12 3.25 -5.89
C ARG A 155 14.35 3.99 -4.79
N PHE A 156 13.28 3.40 -4.27
CA PHE A 156 12.52 3.97 -3.16
C PHE A 156 12.96 3.27 -1.88
N PRO A 157 13.65 3.97 -0.96
CA PRO A 157 13.43 5.37 -0.58
C PRO A 157 14.56 6.36 -0.93
N HIS A 158 15.57 5.96 -1.70
CA HIS A 158 16.77 6.77 -1.99
C HIS A 158 16.57 7.92 -3.00
N ASN A 159 15.32 8.22 -3.40
CA ASN A 159 15.03 9.36 -4.28
C ASN A 159 14.94 10.66 -3.45
N GLY A 160 16.11 11.24 -3.14
CA GLY A 160 16.25 12.66 -2.83
C GLY A 160 15.70 13.53 -3.97
#